data_AF-A0ABC8IYI3-F1
#
_entry.id   AF-A0ABC8IYI3-F1
#
_cell.length_a   1.000
_cell.length_b   1.000
_cell.length_c   1.000
_cell.angle_alpha   90.00
_cell.angle_beta   90.00
_cell.angle_gamma   90.00
#
_symmetry.space_group_name_H-M   'P 1'
#
loop_
_entity.id
_entity.type
_entity.pdbx_description
1 polymer ?
#
loop_
_entity_poly.entity_id
_entity_poly.type
_entity_poly.pdbx_seq_one_letter_code
_entity_poly.pdbx_strand_id
1 'polypeptide(L)'
;MSRDHPPEPLDFFIWTVEDVGSWLEEINLGSYRLIFKENGVNGEYLESMSVFTTEQILHFIRRHHMKWGDFITLCKELRRIKVACLKGEQRVRRPWWAPSCLSVVFVKAAKRNRQSRVVSLKLES
;
A
#
# COMPACT_ATOMS: atom_id res chain seq x y z
N MET A 1 -27.33 -5.55 7.34
CA MET A 1 -26.20 -5.22 6.46
C MET A 1 -25.12 -4.59 7.33
N SER A 2 -24.23 -5.41 7.86
CA SER A 2 -23.26 -4.99 8.86
C SER A 2 -22.17 -4.12 8.22
N ARG A 3 -21.97 -2.93 8.77
CA ARG A 3 -20.88 -2.00 8.41
C ARG A 3 -19.59 -2.50 9.07
N ASP A 4 -19.09 -3.66 8.63
CA ASP A 4 -17.96 -4.29 9.29
C ASP A 4 -16.67 -4.07 8.51
N HIS A 5 -15.96 -3.03 8.95
CA HIS A 5 -14.52 -2.78 8.79
C HIS A 5 -14.01 -2.52 7.35
N PRO A 6 -13.21 -1.45 7.14
CA PRO A 6 -12.42 -1.30 5.91
C PRO A 6 -11.57 -2.55 5.68
N PRO A 7 -11.37 -2.98 4.42
CA PRO A 7 -10.54 -4.14 4.08
C PRO A 7 -9.17 -4.06 4.75
N GLU A 8 -8.73 -5.14 5.40
CA GLU A 8 -7.32 -5.24 5.76
C GLU A 8 -6.48 -5.22 4.48
N PRO A 9 -5.42 -4.39 4.43
CA PRO A 9 -4.66 -4.17 3.21
C PRO A 9 -3.99 -5.46 2.79
N LEU A 10 -4.11 -5.84 1.52
CA LEU A 10 -3.21 -6.78 0.84
C LEU A 10 -1.74 -6.37 1.08
N ASP A 11 -0.76 -7.25 0.89
CA ASP A 11 0.65 -6.81 0.82
C ASP A 11 0.71 -5.68 -0.21
N PHE A 12 0.86 -4.44 0.28
CA PHE A 12 0.52 -3.29 -0.54
C PHE A 12 1.47 -3.17 -1.71
N PHE A 13 2.61 -3.87 -1.70
CA PHE A 13 3.49 -4.04 -2.85
C PHE A 13 2.79 -4.52 -4.12
N ILE A 14 1.78 -5.41 -4.03
CA ILE A 14 1.04 -5.89 -5.21
C ILE A 14 -0.14 -4.99 -5.58
N TRP A 15 -0.32 -3.86 -4.92
CA TRP A 15 -1.40 -2.94 -5.24
C TRP A 15 -1.21 -2.33 -6.60
N THR A 16 -2.25 -2.44 -7.41
CA THR A 16 -2.38 -1.68 -8.64
C THR A 16 -2.69 -0.22 -8.31
N VAL A 17 -2.61 0.66 -9.31
CA VAL A 17 -3.02 2.07 -9.18
C VAL A 17 -4.48 2.23 -8.73
N GLU A 18 -5.35 1.28 -9.06
CA GLU A 18 -6.76 1.29 -8.63
C GLU A 18 -6.92 0.87 -7.16
N ASP A 19 -6.12 -0.10 -6.71
CA ASP A 19 -6.11 -0.51 -5.30
C ASP A 19 -5.59 0.64 -4.42
N VAL A 20 -4.54 1.35 -4.85
CA VAL A 20 -4.05 2.57 -4.19
C VAL A 20 -5.12 3.65 -4.15
N GLY A 21 -5.82 3.88 -5.27
CA GLY A 21 -6.90 4.86 -5.34
C GLY A 21 -8.03 4.57 -4.36
N SER A 22 -8.43 3.30 -4.23
CA SER A 22 -9.46 2.86 -3.29
C SER A 22 -9.01 3.04 -1.85
N TRP A 23 -7.77 2.68 -1.54
CA TRP A 23 -7.19 2.89 -0.21
C TRP A 23 -7.13 4.37 0.18
N LEU A 24 -6.79 5.27 -0.75
CA LEU A 24 -6.81 6.71 -0.50
C LEU A 24 -8.20 7.20 -0.07
N GLU A 25 -9.28 6.69 -0.68
CA GLU A 25 -10.65 7.02 -0.26
C GLU A 25 -10.93 6.56 1.18
N GLU A 26 -10.48 5.35 1.55
CA GLU A 26 -10.65 4.79 2.91
C GLU A 26 -9.95 5.61 4.00
N ILE A 27 -8.79 6.19 3.69
CA ILE A 27 -8.00 6.99 4.64
C ILE A 27 -8.29 8.50 4.56
N ASN A 28 -9.40 8.89 3.93
CA ASN A 28 -9.81 10.29 3.72
C ASN A 28 -8.84 11.13 2.88
N LEU A 29 -8.05 10.50 2.01
CA LEU A 29 -7.17 11.13 1.03
C LEU A 29 -7.68 10.96 -0.42
N GLY A 30 -8.96 10.63 -0.59
CA GLY A 30 -9.57 10.31 -1.89
C GLY A 30 -9.46 11.43 -2.94
N SER A 31 -9.31 12.68 -2.54
CA SER A 31 -9.06 13.80 -3.47
C SER A 31 -7.77 13.64 -4.28
N TYR A 32 -6.80 12.86 -3.79
CA TYR A 32 -5.54 12.59 -4.49
C TYR A 32 -5.61 11.40 -5.44
N ARG A 33 -6.74 10.66 -5.49
CA ARG A 33 -6.89 9.45 -6.30
C ARG A 33 -6.53 9.67 -7.77
N LEU A 34 -7.04 10.74 -8.38
CA LEU A 34 -6.78 11.03 -9.79
C LEU A 34 -5.29 11.33 -10.05
N ILE A 35 -4.69 12.21 -9.25
CA ILE A 35 -3.27 12.56 -9.37
C ILE A 35 -2.36 11.34 -9.15
N PHE A 36 -2.68 10.47 -8.19
CA PHE A 36 -1.90 9.25 -7.95
C PHE A 36 -2.00 8.29 -9.13
N LYS A 37 -3.21 8.13 -9.69
CA LYS A 37 -3.45 7.31 -10.88
C LYS A 37 -2.70 7.83 -12.10
N GLU A 38 -2.78 9.13 -12.39
CA GLU A 38 -2.10 9.76 -13.53
C GLU A 38 -0.56 9.67 -13.43
N ASN A 39 -0.03 9.67 -12.21
CA ASN A 39 1.39 9.52 -11.95
C ASN A 39 1.84 8.06 -11.76
N GLY A 40 0.94 7.08 -11.94
CA GLY A 40 1.29 5.66 -11.83
C GLY A 40 1.70 5.22 -10.43
N VAL A 41 1.21 5.88 -9.38
CA VAL A 41 1.53 5.53 -7.99
C VAL A 41 0.85 4.20 -7.64
N ASN A 42 1.64 3.13 -7.66
CA ASN A 42 1.24 1.77 -7.33
C ASN A 42 1.83 1.35 -5.96
N GLY A 43 1.60 0.11 -5.59
CA GLY A 43 2.12 -0.49 -4.37
C GLY A 43 3.63 -0.43 -4.18
N GLU A 44 4.36 -0.75 -5.25
CA GLU A 44 5.82 -0.70 -5.30
C GLU A 44 6.34 0.74 -5.07
N TYR A 45 5.71 1.72 -5.71
CA TYR A 45 6.03 3.13 -5.51
C TYR A 45 5.84 3.53 -4.05
N LEU A 46 4.69 3.17 -3.45
CA LEU A 46 4.41 3.48 -2.04
C LEU A 46 5.43 2.84 -1.08
N GLU A 47 5.97 1.65 -1.41
CA GLU A 47 7.00 1.02 -0.58
C GLU A 47 8.31 1.81 -0.63
N SER A 48 8.66 2.29 -1.82
CA SER A 48 9.86 3.12 -2.03
C SER A 48 9.84 4.41 -1.21
N MET A 49 8.64 4.92 -0.86
CA MET A 49 8.50 6.12 -0.01
C MET A 49 9.14 5.96 1.37
N SER A 50 9.29 4.73 1.87
CA SER A 50 9.89 4.47 3.19
C SER A 50 11.37 4.84 3.29
N VAL A 51 12.05 5.03 2.16
CA VAL A 51 13.47 5.42 2.08
C VAL A 51 13.68 6.79 1.42
N PHE A 52 12.61 7.58 1.25
CA PHE A 52 12.74 8.90 0.64
C PHE A 52 13.66 9.81 1.46
N THR A 53 14.58 10.49 0.76
CA THR A 53 15.31 11.62 1.30
C THR A 53 14.40 12.83 1.46
N THR A 54 14.83 13.85 2.21
CA THR A 54 14.09 15.12 2.33
C THR A 54 13.78 15.74 0.97
N GLU A 55 14.71 15.68 0.02
CA GLU A 55 14.50 16.21 -1.34
C GLU A 55 13.42 15.44 -2.09
N GLN A 56 13.43 14.10 -1.99
CA GLN A 56 12.42 13.25 -2.61
C GLN A 56 11.04 13.47 -1.99
N ILE A 57 10.97 13.66 -0.66
CA ILE A 57 9.74 14.06 0.03
C ILE A 57 9.21 15.38 -0.54
N LEU A 58 10.07 16.40 -0.61
CA LEU A 58 9.66 17.71 -1.11
C LEU A 58 9.26 17.67 -2.60
N HIS A 59 9.95 16.87 -3.41
CA HIS A 59 9.60 16.65 -4.81
C HIS A 59 8.23 15.98 -4.93
N PHE A 60 7.97 14.92 -4.15
CA PHE A 60 6.70 14.22 -4.11
C PHE A 60 5.55 15.15 -3.76
N ILE A 61 5.68 15.89 -2.66
CA ILE A 61 4.65 16.82 -2.17
C ILE A 61 4.30 17.85 -3.24
N ARG A 62 5.31 18.40 -3.93
CA ARG A 62 5.09 19.36 -5.02
C ARG A 62 4.44 18.71 -6.25
N ARG A 63 4.94 17.56 -6.69
CA ARG A 63 4.45 16.84 -7.88
C ARG A 63 2.99 16.41 -7.75
N HIS A 64 2.59 15.99 -6.55
CA HIS A 64 1.23 15.51 -6.29
C HIS A 64 0.32 16.58 -5.68
N HIS A 65 0.78 17.84 -5.61
CA HIS A 65 0.05 18.96 -5.00
C HIS A 65 -0.51 18.62 -3.60
N MET A 66 0.25 17.83 -2.84
CA MET A 66 -0.20 17.29 -1.57
C MET A 66 0.06 18.28 -0.44
N LYS A 67 -0.91 18.44 0.46
CA LYS A 67 -0.69 19.22 1.69
C LYS A 67 0.28 18.47 2.60
N TRP A 68 1.13 19.20 3.32
CA TRP A 68 2.05 18.60 4.29
C TRP A 68 1.31 17.71 5.32
N GLY A 69 0.18 18.17 5.85
CA GLY A 69 -0.64 17.38 6.78
C GLY A 69 -1.12 16.05 6.19
N ASP A 70 -1.56 16.06 4.93
CA ASP A 70 -2.03 14.87 4.21
C ASP A 70 -0.88 13.91 3.92
N PHE A 71 0.31 14.43 3.58
CA PHE A 71 1.53 13.64 3.43
C PHE A 71 1.92 12.94 4.74
N ILE A 72 1.81 13.62 5.88
CA ILE A 72 2.03 13.02 7.19
C ILE A 72 1.02 11.91 7.48
N THR A 73 -0.26 12.10 7.14
CA THR A 73 -1.29 11.06 7.25
C THR A 73 -0.96 9.85 6.39
N LEU A 74 -0.58 10.06 5.13
CA LEU A 74 -0.15 9.02 4.20
C LEU A 74 1.01 8.20 4.79
N CYS A 75 2.05 8.87 5.30
CA CYS A 75 3.21 8.20 5.92
C CYS A 75 2.83 7.35 7.14
N LYS A 76 1.90 7.84 7.97
CA LYS A 76 1.41 7.11 9.16
C LYS A 76 0.67 5.84 8.76
N GLU A 77 -0.20 5.94 7.76
CA GLU A 77 -0.95 4.78 7.27
C GLU A 77 -0.01 3.76 6.59
N LEU A 78 0.93 4.20 5.75
CA LEU A 78 1.95 3.30 5.17
C LEU A 78 2.75 2.55 6.25
N ARG A 79 3.14 3.24 7.32
CA ARG A 79 3.82 2.60 8.47
C ARG A 79 2.92 1.56 9.15
N ARG A 80 1.64 1.86 9.34
CA ARG A 80 0.67 0.93 9.94
C ARG A 80 0.53 -0.35 9.10
N ILE A 81 0.43 -0.22 7.78
CA ILE A 81 0.37 -1.36 6.85
C ILE A 81 1.66 -2.19 6.94
N LYS A 82 2.83 -1.53 6.89
CA LYS A 82 4.13 -2.20 6.98
C LYS A 82 4.27 -3.00 8.28
N VAL A 83 3.89 -2.41 9.42
CA VAL A 83 3.93 -3.12 10.72
C VAL A 83 2.98 -4.33 10.74
N ALA A 84 1.75 -4.19 10.23
CA ALA A 84 0.81 -5.31 10.15
C ALA A 84 1.31 -6.45 9.24
N CYS A 85 2.02 -6.11 8.17
CA CYS A 85 2.67 -7.08 7.28
C CYS A 85 3.78 -7.85 8.02
N LEU A 86 4.66 -7.14 8.75
CA LEU A 86 5.77 -7.75 9.50
C LEU A 86 5.30 -8.67 10.63
N LYS A 87 4.22 -8.31 11.33
CA LYS A 87 3.63 -9.14 12.38
C LYS A 87 2.90 -10.38 11.85
N GLY A 88 2.75 -10.50 10.53
CA GLY A 88 1.99 -11.59 9.91
C GLY A 88 0.48 -11.50 10.16
N GLU A 89 0.01 -10.43 10.78
CA GLU A 89 -1.41 -10.17 11.12
C GLU A 89 -2.25 -9.86 9.89
N GLN A 90 -1.61 -9.44 8.80
CA GLN A 90 -2.29 -9.09 7.57
C GLN A 90 -3.00 -10.32 6.95
N ARG A 91 -4.32 -10.30 6.77
CA ARG A 91 -5.02 -11.36 6.02
C ARG A 91 -4.84 -11.16 4.51
N VAL A 92 -4.32 -12.18 3.82
CA VAL A 92 -4.13 -12.13 2.35
C VAL A 92 -5.51 -12.13 1.68
N ARG A 93 -5.96 -10.98 1.16
CA ARG A 93 -7.24 -10.86 0.46
C ARG A 93 -7.14 -11.23 -1.03
N ARG A 94 -8.27 -11.63 -1.61
CA ARG A 94 -8.49 -11.62 -3.07
C ARG A 94 -8.74 -10.17 -3.50
N PRO A 95 -8.07 -9.64 -4.55
CA PRO A 95 -8.52 -8.41 -5.19
C PRO A 95 -9.97 -8.58 -5.64
N TRP A 96 -10.82 -7.57 -5.42
CA TRP A 96 -12.25 -7.64 -5.73
C TRP A 96 -12.53 -7.75 -7.24
N TRP A 97 -11.61 -7.27 -8.07
CA TRP A 97 -11.61 -7.40 -9.53
C TRP A 97 -10.99 -8.71 -10.02
N ALA A 98 -10.32 -9.48 -9.15
CA ALA A 98 -9.65 -10.72 -9.57
C ALA A 98 -10.68 -11.83 -9.80
N PRO A 99 -10.72 -12.43 -11.01
CA PRO A 99 -11.56 -13.58 -11.28
C PRO A 99 -11.32 -14.69 -10.26
N SER A 100 -12.40 -15.36 -9.83
CA SER A 100 -12.34 -16.44 -8.84
C SER A 100 -11.36 -17.57 -9.19
N CYS A 101 -11.02 -17.75 -10.47
CA CYS A 101 -10.05 -18.75 -10.90
C CYS A 101 -8.59 -18.34 -10.67
N LEU A 102 -8.26 -17.05 -10.59
CA LEU A 102 -6.88 -16.55 -10.47
C LEU A 102 -6.43 -16.28 -9.04
N SER A 103 -7.34 -16.34 -8.07
CA SER A 103 -7.03 -15.96 -6.69
C SER A 103 -5.91 -16.72 -6.02
N VAL A 104 -5.76 -18.01 -6.34
CA VAL A 104 -4.76 -18.87 -5.71
C VAL A 104 -3.36 -18.39 -6.10
N VAL A 105 -3.22 -17.81 -7.31
CA VAL A 105 -1.98 -17.20 -7.78
C VAL A 105 -1.66 -15.95 -6.97
N PHE A 106 -2.62 -15.05 -6.78
CA PHE A 106 -2.44 -13.83 -5.97
C PHE A 106 -2.12 -14.15 -4.50
N VAL A 107 -2.83 -15.12 -3.91
CA VAL A 107 -2.57 -15.56 -2.54
C VAL A 107 -1.19 -16.20 -2.41
N LYS A 108 -0.77 -17.02 -3.38
CA LYS A 108 0.58 -17.61 -3.41
C LYS A 108 1.66 -16.55 -3.62
N ALA A 109 1.44 -15.57 -4.48
CA ALA A 109 2.38 -14.47 -4.71
C ALA A 109 2.58 -13.64 -3.45
N ALA A 110 1.49 -13.24 -2.78
CA ALA A 110 1.54 -12.54 -1.50
C ALA A 110 2.22 -13.38 -0.40
N LYS A 111 1.92 -14.69 -0.32
CA LYS A 111 2.54 -15.59 0.66
C LYS A 111 4.04 -15.80 0.42
N ARG A 112 4.46 -15.95 -0.84
CA ARG A 112 5.87 -16.10 -1.23
C ARG A 112 6.66 -14.83 -0.95
N ASN A 113 6.08 -13.66 -1.26
CA ASN A 113 6.72 -12.36 -1.01
C ASN A 113 6.92 -12.10 0.50
N ARG A 114 5.90 -12.40 1.33
CA ARG A 114 6.04 -12.35 2.80
C ARG A 114 7.20 -13.20 3.31
N GLN A 115 7.36 -14.42 2.81
CA GLN A 115 8.47 -15.29 3.20
C GLN A 115 9.81 -14.70 2.79
N SER A 116 9.95 -14.14 1.59
CA SER A 116 11.17 -13.47 1.16
C SER A 116 11.53 -12.26 2.03
N ARG A 117 10.56 -11.41 2.38
CA ARG A 117 10.79 -10.20 3.20
C ARG A 117 11.13 -10.51 4.67
N VAL A 118 10.49 -11.52 5.26
CA VAL A 118 10.84 -12.00 6.62
C VAL A 118 12.26 -12.57 6.64
N VAL A 119 12.70 -13.20 5.55
CA VAL A 119 14.08 -13.71 5.41
C VAL A 119 15.08 -12.56 5.26
N SER A 120 14.77 -11.53 4.46
CA SER A 120 15.63 -10.33 4.34
C SER A 120 15.85 -9.63 5.68
N LEU A 121 14.80 -9.46 6.49
CA LEU A 121 14.92 -8.85 7.82
C LEU A 121 15.71 -9.68 8.82
N LYS A 122 15.71 -11.01 8.69
CA LYS A 122 16.56 -11.90 9.49
C LYS A 122 18.03 -11.86 9.07
N LEU A 123 18.33 -11.44 7.85
CA LEU A 123 19.69 -11.33 7.33
C LEU A 123 20.33 -9.97 7.66
N GLU A 124 19.51 -8.95 7.92
CA GLU A 124 19.93 -7.59 8.28
C GLU A 124 20.01 -7.36 9.81
N SER A 125 19.73 -8.37 10.64
CA SER A 125 19.86 -8.35 12.10
C SER A 125 21.11 -9.05 12.60
#